data_AF-A0A954BBM4-F1
#
_entry.id   AF-A0A954BBM4-F1
#
_cell.length_a   1.000
_cell.length_b   1.000
_cell.length_c   1.000
_cell.angle_alpha   90.00
_cell.angle_beta   90.00
_cell.angle_gamma   90.00
#
_symmetry.space_group_name_H-M   'P 1'
#
loop_
_entity.id
_entity.type
_entity.pdbx_description
1 polymer ?
#
loop_
_entity_poly.entity_id
_entity_poly.type
_entity_poly.pdbx_seq_one_letter_code
_entity_poly.pdbx_strand_id
1 'polypeptide(L)'
;KSASPADAFETTAAINADAFKEGYEKMTKGMNELADFNRNSLEAFAASAGLFAKSLEKAASEQSAFLKSSYDEGVAAVKAATSSKSVQDALEVQTDYLRSALEKNISHMNKLADHWVSTGKEVVEPMKVRYTELVEKIQSFRP
;
A
#
# COMPACT_ATOMS: atom_id res chain seq x y z
N LYS A 1 6.29 -51.77 44.04
CA LYS A 1 6.16 -52.25 42.64
C LYS A 1 7.26 -51.58 41.82
N SER A 2 8.38 -52.26 41.61
CA SER A 2 9.47 -51.80 40.75
C SER A 2 9.11 -52.09 39.30
N ALA A 3 9.19 -51.09 38.42
CA ALA A 3 9.01 -51.28 36.98
C ALA A 3 10.03 -52.30 36.47
N SER A 4 9.60 -53.25 35.63
CA SER A 4 10.51 -54.26 35.09
C SER A 4 11.45 -53.64 34.05
N PRO A 5 12.63 -54.22 33.81
CA PRO A 5 13.52 -53.77 32.74
C PRO A 5 12.86 -53.75 31.35
N ALA A 6 11.85 -54.59 31.12
CA ALA A 6 11.04 -54.57 29.91
C ALA A 6 10.17 -53.30 29.83
N ASP A 7 9.53 -52.91 30.92
CA ASP A 7 8.74 -51.67 30.99
C ASP A 7 9.61 -50.43 30.82
N ALA A 8 10.84 -50.45 31.35
CA ALA A 8 11.80 -49.36 31.18
C ALA A 8 12.30 -49.24 29.73
N PHE A 9 12.53 -50.37 29.04
CA PHE A 9 12.92 -50.39 27.63
C PHE A 9 11.78 -49.97 26.71
N GLU A 10 10.55 -50.43 26.98
CA GLU A 10 9.35 -50.07 26.22
C GLU A 10 8.99 -48.60 26.41
N THR A 11 9.07 -48.08 27.63
CA THR A 11 8.88 -46.65 27.93
C THR A 11 9.96 -45.79 27.26
N THR A 12 11.23 -46.22 27.28
CA THR A 12 12.32 -45.48 26.62
C THR A 12 12.21 -45.52 25.09
N ALA A 13 11.79 -46.65 24.51
CA ALA A 13 11.56 -46.79 23.08
C ALA A 13 10.35 -45.98 22.60
N ALA A 14 9.25 -45.96 23.38
CA ALA A 14 8.06 -45.17 23.11
C ALA A 14 8.32 -43.65 23.25
N ILE A 15 9.05 -43.22 24.28
CA ILE A 15 9.50 -41.82 24.44
C ILE A 15 10.33 -41.37 23.22
N ASN A 16 11.18 -42.23 22.67
CA ASN A 16 11.93 -41.93 21.45
C ASN A 16 11.05 -41.85 20.20
N ALA A 17 10.01 -42.68 20.08
CA ALA A 17 9.12 -42.66 18.92
C ALA A 17 8.17 -41.44 18.93
N ASP A 18 7.56 -41.11 20.08
CA ASP A 18 6.67 -39.96 20.21
C ASP A 18 7.43 -38.64 20.13
N ALA A 19 8.59 -38.51 20.78
CA ALA A 19 9.43 -37.33 20.66
C ALA A 19 9.96 -37.14 19.23
N PHE A 20 10.29 -38.23 18.53
CA PHE A 20 10.66 -38.17 17.12
C PHE A 20 9.50 -37.72 16.23
N LYS A 21 8.29 -38.26 16.46
CA LYS A 21 7.09 -37.88 15.71
C LYS A 21 6.72 -36.42 15.95
N GLU A 22 6.74 -35.96 17.19
CA GLU A 22 6.48 -34.56 17.53
C GLU A 22 7.55 -33.62 16.95
N GLY A 23 8.83 -34.04 16.98
CA GLY A 23 9.93 -33.32 16.33
C GLY A 23 9.79 -33.24 14.81
N TYR A 24 9.33 -34.32 14.17
CA TYR A 24 9.06 -34.36 12.74
C TYR A 24 7.86 -33.49 12.36
N GLU A 25 6.77 -33.52 13.13
CA GLU A 25 5.60 -32.66 12.96
C GLU A 25 5.98 -31.17 13.14
N LYS A 26 6.78 -30.84 14.15
CA LYS A 26 7.31 -29.48 14.36
C LYS A 26 8.21 -29.02 13.20
N MET A 27 9.10 -29.89 12.71
CA MET A 27 9.98 -29.58 11.58
C MET A 27 9.20 -29.34 10.30
N THR A 28 8.29 -30.24 9.94
CA THR A 28 7.46 -30.12 8.73
C THR A 28 6.54 -28.89 8.79
N LYS A 29 5.93 -28.62 9.94
CA LYS A 29 5.15 -27.40 10.18
C LYS A 29 6.01 -26.14 10.03
N GLY A 30 7.20 -26.12 10.65
CA GLY A 30 8.13 -24.98 10.54
C GLY A 30 8.61 -24.74 9.10
N MET A 31 8.86 -25.80 8.32
CA MET A 31 9.20 -25.69 6.90
C MET A 31 8.07 -25.09 6.07
N ASN A 32 6.83 -25.55 6.26
CA ASN A 32 5.66 -25.00 5.57
C ASN A 32 5.43 -23.53 5.94
N GLU A 33 5.50 -23.21 7.23
CA GLU A 33 5.32 -21.85 7.73
C GLU A 33 6.40 -20.87 7.23
N LEU A 34 7.63 -21.34 7.04
CA LEU A 34 8.72 -20.56 6.45
C LEU A 34 8.50 -20.38 4.94
N ALA A 35 8.08 -21.43 4.23
CA ALA A 35 7.76 -21.34 2.81
C ALA A 35 6.62 -20.33 2.56
N ASP A 36 5.55 -20.40 3.36
CA ASP A 36 4.43 -19.45 3.30
C ASP A 36 4.86 -18.03 3.64
N PHE A 37 5.67 -17.84 4.67
CA PHE A 37 6.18 -16.52 5.02
C PHE A 37 6.98 -15.89 3.86
N ASN A 38 7.84 -16.66 3.20
CA ASN A 38 8.59 -16.19 2.04
C ASN A 38 7.67 -15.85 0.87
N ARG A 39 6.72 -16.74 0.53
CA ARG A 39 5.74 -16.50 -0.55
C ARG A 39 4.93 -15.24 -0.28
N ASN A 40 4.35 -15.12 0.91
CA ASN A 40 3.53 -13.97 1.28
C ASN A 40 4.35 -12.66 1.32
N SER A 41 5.65 -12.73 1.61
CA SER A 41 6.54 -11.56 1.54
C SER A 41 6.79 -11.09 0.10
N LEU A 42 6.94 -12.03 -0.85
CA LEU A 42 7.01 -11.69 -2.27
C LEU A 42 5.70 -11.10 -2.78
N GLU A 43 4.56 -11.66 -2.37
CA GLU A 43 3.23 -11.13 -2.70
C GLU A 43 3.02 -9.72 -2.13
N ALA A 44 3.47 -9.47 -0.89
CA ALA A 44 3.41 -8.14 -0.29
C ALA A 44 4.25 -7.12 -1.07
N PHE A 45 5.46 -7.50 -1.50
CA PHE A 45 6.29 -6.64 -2.34
C PHE A 45 5.63 -6.34 -3.70
N ALA A 46 5.08 -7.37 -4.35
CA ALA A 46 4.35 -7.21 -5.61
C ALA A 46 3.11 -6.31 -5.44
N ALA A 47 2.39 -6.44 -4.32
CA ALA A 47 1.26 -5.57 -3.99
C ALA A 47 1.70 -4.12 -3.79
N SER A 48 2.78 -3.86 -3.04
CA SER A 48 3.37 -2.53 -2.87
C SER A 48 3.78 -1.91 -4.21
N ALA A 49 4.43 -2.67 -5.09
CA ALA A 49 4.81 -2.23 -6.43
C ALA A 49 3.58 -1.90 -7.29
N GLY A 50 2.54 -2.73 -7.23
CA GLY A 50 1.28 -2.51 -7.93
C GLY A 50 0.53 -1.26 -7.44
N LEU A 51 0.53 -1.00 -6.13
CA LEU A 51 -0.05 0.22 -5.55
C LEU A 51 0.71 1.47 -6.02
N PHE A 52 2.04 1.41 -6.05
CA PHE A 52 2.86 2.50 -6.57
C PHE A 52 2.59 2.77 -8.06
N ALA A 53 2.51 1.73 -8.89
CA ALA A 53 2.19 1.87 -10.31
C ALA A 53 0.80 2.52 -10.51
N LYS A 54 -0.23 2.07 -9.79
CA LYS A 54 -1.57 2.67 -9.83
C LYS A 54 -1.59 4.12 -9.37
N SER A 55 -0.76 4.47 -8.39
CA SER A 55 -0.60 5.85 -7.96
C SER A 55 -0.04 6.73 -9.07
N LEU A 56 0.99 6.27 -9.78
CA LEU A 56 1.53 6.99 -10.94
C LEU A 56 0.46 7.22 -12.03
N GLU A 57 -0.33 6.19 -12.34
CA GLU A 57 -1.45 6.30 -13.29
C GLU A 57 -2.47 7.35 -12.84
N LYS A 58 -2.84 7.35 -11.55
CA LYS A 58 -3.76 8.33 -10.98
C LYS A 58 -3.21 9.75 -11.04
N ALA A 59 -1.93 9.96 -10.72
CA ALA A 59 -1.28 11.26 -10.82
C ALA A 59 -1.27 11.77 -12.27
N ALA A 60 -0.95 10.90 -13.24
CA ALA A 60 -0.95 11.25 -14.66
C ALA A 60 -2.36 11.62 -15.15
N SER A 61 -3.38 10.86 -14.74
CA SER A 61 -4.78 11.15 -15.07
C SER A 61 -5.24 12.49 -14.51
N GLU A 62 -4.96 12.79 -13.24
CA GLU A 62 -5.32 14.08 -12.62
C GLU A 62 -4.62 15.24 -13.34
N GLN A 63 -3.33 15.07 -13.70
CA GLN A 63 -2.59 16.09 -14.43
C GLN A 63 -3.16 16.35 -15.82
N SER A 64 -3.56 15.29 -16.54
CA SER A 64 -4.23 15.43 -17.85
C SER A 64 -5.58 16.14 -17.72
N ALA A 65 -6.37 15.80 -16.69
CA ALA A 65 -7.65 16.44 -16.43
C ALA A 65 -7.48 17.93 -16.10
N PHE A 66 -6.47 18.27 -15.29
CA PHE A 66 -6.12 19.65 -14.98
C PHE A 66 -5.77 20.44 -16.25
N LEU A 67 -4.88 19.91 -17.10
CA LEU A 67 -4.48 20.57 -18.35
C LEU A 67 -5.67 20.83 -19.27
N LYS A 68 -6.52 19.81 -19.46
CA LYS A 68 -7.73 19.95 -20.28
C LYS A 68 -8.64 21.05 -19.73
N SER A 69 -8.85 21.05 -18.42
CA SER A 69 -9.75 22.00 -17.79
C SER A 69 -9.18 23.43 -17.85
N SER A 70 -7.88 23.63 -17.66
CA SER A 70 -7.22 24.94 -17.85
C SER A 70 -7.32 25.44 -19.29
N TYR A 71 -7.21 24.55 -20.28
CA TYR A 71 -7.40 24.91 -21.69
C TYR A 71 -8.83 25.38 -21.96
N ASP A 72 -9.82 24.60 -21.54
CA ASP A 72 -11.24 24.90 -21.75
C ASP A 72 -11.63 26.25 -21.08
N GLU A 73 -11.08 26.53 -19.89
CA GLU A 73 -11.26 27.80 -19.18
C GLU A 73 -10.60 28.99 -19.90
N GLY A 74 -9.38 28.82 -20.41
CA GLY A 74 -8.69 29.86 -21.17
C GLY A 74 -9.46 30.24 -22.44
N VAL A 75 -9.99 29.25 -23.17
CA VAL A 75 -10.86 29.48 -24.33
C VAL A 75 -12.12 30.24 -23.92
N ALA A 76 -12.73 29.87 -22.80
CA ALA A 76 -13.91 30.55 -22.28
C ALA A 76 -13.61 32.02 -21.92
N ALA A 77 -12.48 32.30 -21.27
CA ALA A 77 -12.06 33.65 -20.92
C ALA A 77 -11.82 34.52 -22.16
N VAL A 78 -11.14 34.00 -23.20
CA VAL A 78 -10.96 34.71 -24.47
C VAL A 78 -12.30 35.01 -25.14
N LYS A 79 -13.20 34.03 -25.20
CA LYS A 79 -14.53 34.22 -25.79
C LYS A 79 -15.34 35.27 -25.02
N ALA A 80 -15.28 35.26 -23.69
CA ALA A 80 -15.93 36.25 -22.85
C ALA A 80 -15.36 37.65 -23.10
N ALA A 81 -14.03 37.80 -23.09
CA ALA A 81 -13.36 39.10 -23.30
C ALA A 81 -13.63 39.69 -24.69
N THR A 82 -13.66 38.86 -25.75
CA THR A 82 -13.96 39.31 -27.12
C THR A 82 -15.44 39.64 -27.33
N SER A 83 -16.33 39.11 -26.50
CA SER A 83 -17.78 39.39 -26.53
C SER A 83 -18.18 40.54 -25.60
N SER A 84 -17.23 41.08 -24.82
CA SER A 84 -17.42 42.21 -23.92
C SER A 84 -17.79 43.49 -24.67
N LYS A 85 -18.70 44.29 -24.10
CA LYS A 85 -19.18 45.54 -24.73
C LYS A 85 -18.28 46.74 -24.44
N SER A 86 -17.39 46.61 -23.46
CA SER A 86 -16.47 47.65 -23.01
C SER A 86 -15.10 47.07 -22.64
N VAL A 87 -14.07 47.92 -22.59
CA VAL A 87 -12.73 47.55 -22.11
C VAL A 87 -12.77 47.18 -20.62
N GLN A 88 -13.63 47.81 -19.84
CA GLN A 88 -13.78 47.53 -18.42
C GLN A 88 -14.30 46.09 -18.19
N ASP A 89 -15.35 45.70 -18.90
CA ASP A 89 -15.92 44.35 -18.84
C ASP A 89 -14.86 43.29 -19.24
N ALA A 90 -14.01 43.60 -20.23
CA ALA A 90 -12.93 42.70 -20.66
C ALA A 90 -11.79 42.58 -19.61
N LEU A 91 -11.52 43.67 -18.86
CA LEU A 91 -10.56 43.65 -17.75
C LEU A 91 -11.08 42.87 -16.54
N GLU A 92 -12.37 42.95 -16.27
CA GLU A 92 -13.02 42.13 -15.24
C GLU A 92 -12.90 40.64 -15.58
N VAL A 93 -13.19 40.24 -16.82
CA VAL A 93 -13.00 38.85 -17.30
C VAL A 93 -11.56 38.37 -17.09
N GLN A 94 -10.55 39.19 -17.43
CA GLN A 94 -9.16 38.82 -17.23
C GLN A 94 -8.80 38.69 -15.75
N THR A 95 -9.28 39.61 -14.90
CA THR A 95 -9.03 39.61 -13.46
C THR A 95 -9.64 38.39 -12.80
N ASP A 96 -10.88 38.03 -13.17
CA ASP A 96 -11.57 36.86 -12.65
C ASP A 96 -10.92 35.56 -13.13
N TYR A 97 -10.54 35.49 -14.41
CA TYR A 97 -9.77 34.35 -14.93
C TYR A 97 -8.46 34.14 -14.16
N LEU A 98 -7.69 35.21 -13.91
CA LEU A 98 -6.44 35.13 -13.15
C LEU A 98 -6.67 34.66 -11.71
N ARG A 99 -7.71 35.17 -11.03
CA ARG A 99 -8.08 34.76 -9.68
C ARG A 99 -8.45 33.27 -9.64
N SER A 100 -9.36 32.84 -10.52
CA SER A 100 -9.79 31.44 -10.60
C SER A 100 -8.64 30.51 -10.99
N ALA A 101 -7.77 30.92 -11.91
CA ALA A 101 -6.59 30.14 -12.29
C ALA A 101 -5.64 29.95 -11.09
N LEU A 102 -5.44 30.97 -10.27
CA LEU A 102 -4.61 30.88 -9.06
C LEU A 102 -5.22 29.92 -8.03
N GLU A 103 -6.50 30.09 -7.69
CA GLU A 103 -7.22 29.23 -6.75
C GLU A 103 -7.16 27.76 -7.18
N LYS A 104 -7.37 27.52 -8.47
CA LYS A 104 -7.35 26.18 -9.05
C LYS A 104 -5.96 25.56 -9.07
N ASN A 105 -4.91 26.34 -9.34
CA ASN A 105 -3.52 25.86 -9.25
C ASN A 105 -3.17 25.44 -7.82
N ILE A 106 -3.52 26.27 -6.83
CA ILE A 106 -3.30 25.94 -5.41
C ILE A 106 -4.08 24.68 -5.02
N SER A 107 -5.34 24.55 -5.47
CA SER A 107 -6.15 23.35 -5.25
C SER A 107 -5.50 22.11 -5.86
N HIS A 108 -5.02 22.18 -7.10
CA HIS A 108 -4.33 21.08 -7.78
C HIS A 108 -3.04 20.67 -7.07
N MET A 109 -2.25 21.63 -6.61
CA MET A 109 -1.04 21.37 -5.82
C MET A 109 -1.36 20.62 -4.53
N ASN A 110 -2.39 21.06 -3.79
CA ASN A 110 -2.83 20.38 -2.56
C ASN A 110 -3.30 18.95 -2.85
N LYS A 111 -4.09 18.75 -3.91
CA LYS A 111 -4.53 17.41 -4.32
C LYS A 111 -3.37 16.48 -4.65
N LEU A 112 -2.35 16.97 -5.37
CA LEU A 112 -1.15 16.18 -5.67
C LEU A 112 -0.38 15.85 -4.39
N ALA A 113 -0.22 16.81 -3.47
CA ALA A 113 0.44 16.58 -2.19
C ALA A 113 -0.28 15.50 -1.37
N ASP A 114 -1.60 15.62 -1.21
CA ASP A 114 -2.43 14.64 -0.51
C ASP A 114 -2.36 13.26 -1.17
N HIS A 115 -2.37 13.22 -2.51
CA HIS A 115 -2.24 11.97 -3.25
C HIS A 115 -0.90 11.27 -2.97
N TRP A 116 0.22 11.99 -2.94
CA TRP A 116 1.52 11.41 -2.64
C TRP A 116 1.64 10.95 -1.18
N VAL A 117 1.08 11.71 -0.24
CA VAL A 117 1.01 11.30 1.17
C VAL A 117 0.19 10.02 1.33
N SER A 118 -0.97 9.91 0.66
CA SER A 118 -1.79 8.70 0.68
C SER A 118 -1.04 7.51 0.07
N THR A 119 -0.42 7.73 -1.09
CA THR A 119 0.38 6.71 -1.79
C THR A 119 1.48 6.16 -0.89
N GLY A 120 2.22 7.03 -0.22
CA GLY A 120 3.27 6.61 0.71
C GLY A 120 2.73 5.69 1.81
N LYS A 121 1.56 6.01 2.37
CA LYS A 121 0.90 5.15 3.38
C LYS A 121 0.45 3.82 2.81
N GLU A 122 -0.17 3.82 1.64
CA GLU A 122 -0.70 2.63 0.97
C GLU A 122 0.43 1.67 0.55
N VAL A 123 1.51 2.19 -0.03
CA VAL A 123 2.65 1.38 -0.53
C VAL A 123 3.37 0.65 0.61
N VAL A 124 3.46 1.24 1.81
CA VAL A 124 4.14 0.58 2.94
C VAL A 124 3.25 -0.38 3.71
N GLU A 125 1.93 -0.33 3.53
CA GLU A 125 0.98 -1.10 4.32
C GLU A 125 1.16 -2.63 4.18
N PRO A 126 1.35 -3.20 2.98
CA PRO A 126 1.64 -4.63 2.84
C PRO A 126 2.87 -5.07 3.63
N MET A 127 3.90 -4.23 3.72
CA MET A 127 5.12 -4.52 4.46
C MET A 127 4.90 -4.45 5.97
N LYS A 128 4.05 -3.55 6.47
CA LYS A 128 3.67 -3.51 7.89
C LYS A 128 2.95 -4.79 8.31
N VAL A 129 2.05 -5.30 7.48
CA VAL A 129 1.38 -6.59 7.73
C VAL A 129 2.43 -7.71 7.86
N ARG A 130 3.43 -7.74 6.98
CA ARG A 130 4.53 -8.71 7.08
C ARG A 130 5.33 -8.60 8.36
N TYR A 131 5.61 -7.38 8.80
CA TYR A 131 6.30 -7.13 10.06
C TYR A 131 5.49 -7.62 11.26
N THR A 132 4.19 -7.34 11.31
CA THR A 132 3.29 -7.83 12.38
C THR A 132 3.28 -9.35 12.43
N GLU A 133 3.10 -10.01 11.28
CA GLU A 133 3.10 -11.48 11.22
C GLU A 133 4.46 -12.09 11.62
N LEU A 134 5.57 -11.42 11.33
CA LEU A 134 6.88 -11.84 11.83
C LEU A 134 6.95 -11.78 13.36
N VAL A 135 6.47 -10.69 13.96
CA VAL A 135 6.43 -10.52 15.42
C VAL A 135 5.57 -11.61 16.07
N GLU A 136 4.39 -11.89 15.52
CA GLU A 136 3.49 -12.96 15.98
C GLU A 136 4.15 -14.35 15.87
N LYS A 137 4.83 -14.64 14.76
CA LYS A 137 5.60 -15.88 14.60
C LYS A 137 6.67 -16.01 15.69
N ILE A 138 7.48 -14.98 15.92
CA ILE A 138 8.50 -15.00 16.98
C ILE A 138 7.88 -15.25 18.37
N GLN A 139 6.72 -14.64 18.65
CA GLN A 139 6.00 -14.86 19.90
C GLN A 139 5.49 -16.31 20.03
N SER A 140 5.03 -16.93 18.94
CA SER A 140 4.53 -18.31 18.96
C SER A 140 5.59 -19.38 19.30
N PHE A 141 6.87 -19.07 19.11
CA PHE A 141 8.01 -19.93 19.50
C PHE A 141 8.52 -19.67 20.91
N ARG A 142 7.94 -18.70 21.64
CA ARG A 142 8.31 -18.44 23.04
C ARG A 142 7.65 -19.52 23.91
N PRO A 143 8.41 -20.21 24.79
CA PRO A 143 7.87 -21.23 25.69
C PRO A 143 6.88 -20.66 26.71
#